data_AF-A0A5R2N2K3-F1
#
_entry.id   AF-A0A5R2N2K3-F1
#
_cell.length_a   1.000
_cell.length_b   1.000
_cell.length_c   1.000
_cell.angle_alpha   90.00
_cell.angle_beta   90.00
_cell.angle_gamma   90.00
#
_symmetry.space_group_name_H-M   'P 1'
#
loop_
_entity.id
_entity.type
_entity.pdbx_description
1 polymer ?
#
loop_
_entity_poly.entity_id
_entity_poly.type
_entity_poly.pdbx_seq_one_letter_code
_entity_poly.pdbx_strand_id
1 'polypeptide(L)'
;PHYIVAFLIHSPDVAFVTVGAVFLAVTGAEALYADLGHFGRKPIVLAWLAIVFPCLLLNYAGQGAFVLAKNGIVGHPFFEMNEGWALIPMVVLATAATVIASQAVISGAFSLTRQAVQLNMLPRLEILHTS
;
A
#
# COMPACT_ATOMS: atom_id res chain seq x y z
N PRO A 1 -0.88 24.33 -2.91
CA PRO A 1 0.18 24.17 -1.89
C PRO A 1 -0.24 24.55 -0.46
N HIS A 2 -1.13 25.52 -0.25
CA HIS A 2 -1.58 25.94 1.09
C HIS A 2 -2.69 25.04 1.70
N TYR A 3 -3.37 24.24 0.88
CA TYR A 3 -4.51 23.42 1.31
C TYR A 3 -4.16 22.41 2.41
N ILE A 4 -2.96 21.83 2.41
CA ILE A 4 -2.57 20.87 3.43
C ILE A 4 -2.33 21.55 4.79
N VAL A 5 -1.77 22.76 4.78
CA VAL A 5 -1.57 23.58 5.98
C VAL A 5 -2.93 24.04 6.51
N ALA A 6 -3.82 24.49 5.63
CA ALA A 6 -5.18 24.84 6.01
C ALA A 6 -5.93 23.63 6.57
N PHE A 7 -5.80 22.44 5.99
CA PHE A 7 -6.44 21.21 6.45
C PHE A 7 -5.94 20.78 7.84
N LEU A 8 -4.63 20.85 8.07
CA LEU A 8 -4.03 20.57 9.38
C LEU A 8 -4.55 21.49 10.49
N ILE A 9 -4.83 22.76 10.16
CA ILE A 9 -5.32 23.75 11.12
C ILE A 9 -6.84 23.62 11.33
N HIS A 10 -7.63 23.45 10.27
CA HIS A 10 -9.10 23.44 10.34
C HIS A 10 -9.69 22.10 10.76
N SER A 11 -8.95 21.00 10.64
CA SER A 11 -9.44 19.65 10.97
C SER A 11 -8.33 18.77 11.54
N PRO A 12 -7.78 19.11 12.73
CA PRO A 12 -6.58 18.49 13.28
C PRO A 12 -6.72 16.97 13.51
N ASP A 13 -7.88 16.52 14.01
CA ASP A 13 -8.11 15.09 14.29
C ASP A 13 -8.11 14.25 13.00
N VAL A 14 -8.85 14.71 11.99
CA VAL A 14 -8.93 14.04 10.68
C VAL A 14 -7.59 14.13 9.97
N ALA A 15 -6.92 15.28 10.07
CA ALA A 15 -5.61 15.48 9.45
C ALA A 15 -4.55 14.58 10.08
N PHE A 16 -4.57 14.38 11.40
CA PHE A 16 -3.67 13.45 12.08
C PHE A 16 -3.83 12.02 11.55
N VAL A 17 -5.08 11.52 11.47
CA VAL A 17 -5.36 10.18 10.93
C VAL A 17 -4.95 10.08 9.45
N THR A 18 -5.25 11.11 8.65
CA THR A 18 -4.93 11.13 7.21
C THR A 18 -3.42 11.12 6.97
N VAL A 19 -2.67 11.96 7.68
CA VAL A 19 -1.20 12.00 7.59
C VAL A 19 -0.61 10.68 8.10
N GLY A 20 -1.13 10.13 9.19
CA GLY A 20 -0.74 8.80 9.67
C GLY A 20 -0.92 7.70 8.61
N ALA A 21 -2.05 7.72 7.89
CA ALA A 21 -2.29 6.79 6.78
C ALA A 21 -1.29 6.98 5.63
N VAL A 22 -0.92 8.22 5.29
CA VAL A 22 0.13 8.51 4.29
C VAL A 22 1.47 7.95 4.74
N PHE A 23 1.87 8.18 5.99
CA PHE A 23 3.11 7.62 6.53
C PHE A 23 3.09 6.09 6.52
N LEU A 24 1.98 5.47 6.92
CA LEU A 24 1.82 4.02 6.89
C LEU A 24 1.97 3.46 5.46
N ALA A 25 1.41 4.14 4.46
CA ALA A 25 1.57 3.76 3.07
C ALA A 25 3.04 3.88 2.59
N VAL A 26 3.75 4.94 3.00
CA VAL A 26 5.18 5.12 2.70
C VAL A 26 6.02 4.01 3.32
N THR A 27 5.82 3.71 4.62
CA THR A 27 6.54 2.63 5.30
C THR A 27 6.24 1.25 4.69
N GLY A 28 4.99 1.01 4.26
CA GLY A 28 4.63 -0.20 3.52
C GLY A 28 5.35 -0.32 2.17
N ALA A 29 5.51 0.80 1.45
CA ALA A 29 6.26 0.82 0.20
C ALA A 29 7.75 0.51 0.41
N GLU A 30 8.38 1.06 1.46
CA GLU A 30 9.78 0.75 1.80
C GLU A 30 9.96 -0.74 2.11
N ALA A 31 9.04 -1.34 2.88
CA ALA A 31 9.05 -2.77 3.17
C ALA A 31 8.91 -3.62 1.90
N LEU A 32 8.03 -3.22 0.97
CA LEU A 32 7.87 -3.89 -0.32
C LEU A 32 9.15 -3.80 -1.17
N TYR A 33 9.80 -2.63 -1.22
CA TYR A 33 11.06 -2.47 -1.95
C TYR A 33 12.20 -3.27 -1.33
N ALA A 34 12.23 -3.41 0.00
CA ALA A 34 13.21 -4.25 0.69
C ALA A 34 13.01 -5.74 0.35
N ASP A 35 11.76 -6.21 0.30
CA ASP A 35 11.43 -7.58 -0.12
C ASP A 35 11.80 -7.78 -1.60
N LEU A 36 11.50 -6.83 -2.50
CA LEU A 36 11.85 -6.90 -3.92
C LEU A 36 13.36 -6.79 -4.21
N GLY A 37 14.22 -6.53 -3.23
CA GLY A 37 15.66 -6.33 -3.41
C GLY A 37 16.41 -7.54 -4.01
N HIS A 38 15.82 -8.74 -3.97
CA HIS A 38 16.35 -9.91 -4.66
C HIS A 38 16.08 -9.89 -6.17
N PHE A 39 15.13 -9.08 -6.63
CA PHE A 39 14.92 -8.80 -8.04
C PHE A 39 15.81 -7.62 -8.48
N GLY A 40 16.33 -7.70 -9.72
CA GLY A 40 17.10 -6.60 -10.28
C GLY A 40 16.27 -5.31 -10.43
N ARG A 41 16.94 -4.15 -10.40
CA ARG A 41 16.32 -2.82 -10.57
C ARG A 41 15.43 -2.70 -11.82
N LYS A 42 15.84 -3.30 -12.95
CA LYS A 42 15.15 -3.16 -14.25
C LYS A 42 13.72 -3.73 -14.22
N PRO A 43 13.48 -4.99 -13.81
CA PRO A 43 12.14 -5.55 -13.62
C PRO A 43 11.23 -4.68 -12.75
N ILE A 44 11.74 -4.19 -11.60
CA ILE A 44 10.96 -3.41 -10.64
C ILE A 44 10.46 -2.11 -11.27
N VAL A 45 11.36 -1.37 -11.92
CA VAL A 45 11.02 -0.09 -12.57
C VAL A 45 10.02 -0.31 -13.71
N LEU A 46 10.19 -1.37 -14.50
CA LEU A 46 9.28 -1.66 -15.61
C LEU A 46 7.88 -2.03 -15.10
N ALA A 47 7.76 -2.93 -14.12
CA ALA A 47 6.48 -3.30 -13.53
C ALA A 47 5.78 -2.08 -12.90
N TRP A 48 6.55 -1.23 -12.21
CA TRP A 48 6.03 -0.02 -11.61
C TRP A 48 5.49 0.97 -12.66
N LEU A 49 6.30 1.35 -13.64
CA LEU A 49 5.93 2.37 -14.63
C LEU A 49 4.91 1.88 -15.66
N ALA A 50 4.96 0.60 -16.06
CA ALA A 50 4.09 0.08 -17.09
C ALA A 50 2.71 -0.37 -16.57
N ILE A 51 2.61 -0.77 -15.29
CA ILE A 51 1.38 -1.36 -14.75
C ILE A 51 0.94 -0.63 -13.48
N VAL A 52 1.75 -0.65 -12.42
CA VAL A 52 1.29 -0.18 -11.10
C VAL A 52 0.93 1.31 -11.12
N PHE A 53 1.82 2.14 -11.63
CA PHE A 53 1.63 3.59 -11.72
C PHE A 53 0.39 3.99 -12.54
N PRO A 54 0.21 3.54 -13.80
CA PRO A 54 -0.98 3.90 -14.57
C PRO A 54 -2.27 3.38 -13.92
N CYS A 55 -2.26 2.16 -13.35
CA CYS A 55 -3.43 1.64 -12.65
C CYS A 55 -3.79 2.47 -11.41
N LEU A 56 -2.82 2.86 -10.59
CA LEU A 56 -3.04 3.71 -9.42
C LEU A 56 -3.55 5.09 -9.81
N LEU A 57 -2.96 5.69 -10.86
CA LEU A 57 -3.38 7.00 -11.35
C LEU A 57 -4.84 6.98 -11.80
N LEU A 58 -5.22 5.98 -12.61
CA LEU A 58 -6.60 5.81 -13.06
C LEU A 58 -7.55 5.53 -11.90
N ASN A 59 -7.14 4.71 -10.93
CA ASN A 59 -7.96 4.43 -9.77
C ASN A 59 -8.25 5.70 -8.96
N TYR A 60 -7.23 6.49 -8.60
CA TYR A 60 -7.40 7.73 -7.85
C TYR A 60 -8.15 8.81 -8.62
N ALA A 61 -7.89 8.95 -9.92
CA ALA A 61 -8.67 9.86 -10.77
C ALA A 61 -10.15 9.46 -10.83
N GLY A 62 -10.44 8.15 -10.92
CA GLY A 62 -11.79 7.61 -10.86
C GLY A 62 -12.49 7.90 -9.53
N GLN A 63 -11.82 7.69 -8.39
CA GLN A 63 -12.40 8.03 -7.08
C GLN A 63 -12.65 9.52 -6.96
N GLY A 64 -11.72 10.36 -7.44
CA GLY A 64 -11.87 11.82 -7.44
C GLY A 64 -13.09 12.28 -8.26
N ALA A 65 -13.26 11.73 -9.46
CA ALA A 65 -14.42 12.00 -10.30
C ALA A 65 -15.74 11.55 -9.62
N PHE A 66 -15.74 10.39 -8.96
CA PHE A 66 -16.89 9.88 -8.22
C PHE A 66 -17.28 10.78 -7.04
N VAL A 67 -16.30 11.21 -6.24
CA VAL A 67 -16.52 12.13 -5.10
C VAL A 67 -17.08 13.46 -5.56
N LEU A 68 -16.57 14.01 -6.66
CA LEU A 68 -17.09 15.24 -7.26
C LEU A 68 -18.53 15.08 -7.75
N ALA A 69 -18.85 13.95 -8.39
CA ALA A 69 -20.20 13.66 -8.87
C ALA A 69 -21.24 13.49 -7.73
N LYS A 70 -20.80 13.11 -6.52
CA LYS A 70 -21.65 12.91 -5.33
C LYS A 70 -21.66 14.11 -4.36
N ASN A 71 -21.22 15.29 -4.81
CA ASN A 71 -21.13 16.50 -3.98
C ASN A 71 -20.29 16.31 -2.70
N GLY A 72 -19.27 15.45 -2.73
CA GLY A 72 -18.34 15.25 -1.61
C GLY A 72 -18.84 14.36 -0.47
N ILE A 73 -20.08 13.84 -0.51
CA ILE A 73 -20.60 12.95 0.53
C ILE A 73 -20.37 11.50 0.13
N VAL A 74 -19.26 10.92 0.58
CA VAL A 74 -18.89 9.54 0.26
C VAL A 74 -18.20 8.91 1.47
N GLY A 75 -18.62 7.72 1.89
CA GLY A 75 -18.01 7.01 3.02
C GLY A 75 -16.78 6.21 2.59
N HIS A 76 -17.00 5.26 1.67
CA HIS A 76 -15.96 4.39 1.12
C HIS A 76 -15.95 4.47 -0.41
N PRO A 77 -15.32 5.52 -1.00
CA PRO A 77 -15.34 5.76 -2.44
C PRO A 77 -14.91 4.55 -3.27
N PHE A 78 -13.87 3.83 -2.82
CA PHE A 78 -13.34 2.63 -3.48
C PHE A 78 -14.42 1.57 -3.76
N PHE A 79 -15.29 1.29 -2.80
CA PHE A 79 -16.34 0.27 -2.94
C PHE A 79 -17.60 0.85 -3.56
N GLU A 80 -18.00 2.06 -3.15
CA GLU A 80 -19.22 2.73 -3.60
C GLU A 80 -19.22 3.12 -5.08
N MET A 81 -18.04 3.29 -5.70
CA MET A 81 -17.96 3.57 -7.13
C MET A 81 -18.36 2.37 -8.02
N ASN A 82 -18.40 1.15 -7.45
CA ASN A 82 -18.72 -0.05 -8.21
C ASN A 82 -20.24 -0.27 -8.24
N GLU A 83 -20.76 -0.66 -9.40
CA GLU A 83 -22.13 -1.14 -9.52
C GLU A 83 -22.35 -2.41 -8.66
N GLY A 84 -23.58 -2.64 -8.19
CA GLY A 84 -23.87 -3.65 -7.18
C GLY A 84 -23.40 -5.07 -7.51
N TRP A 85 -23.34 -5.45 -8.79
CA TRP A 85 -22.82 -6.76 -9.22
C TRP A 85 -21.28 -6.83 -9.22
N ALA A 86 -20.60 -5.71 -9.49
CA ALA A 86 -19.14 -5.61 -9.53
C ALA A 86 -18.52 -5.47 -8.14
N LEU A 87 -19.32 -5.10 -7.14
CA LEU A 87 -18.90 -4.98 -5.74
C LEU A 87 -18.34 -6.31 -5.20
N ILE A 88 -19.06 -7.43 -5.39
CA ILE A 88 -18.64 -8.73 -4.85
C ILE A 88 -17.29 -9.18 -5.45
N PRO A 89 -17.10 -9.18 -6.80
CA PRO A 89 -15.80 -9.44 -7.40
C PRO A 89 -14.70 -8.51 -6.88
N MET A 90 -14.98 -7.22 -6.70
CA MET A 90 -14.00 -6.25 -6.21
C MET A 90 -13.56 -6.55 -4.77
N VAL A 91 -14.50 -6.93 -3.90
CA VAL A 91 -14.21 -7.33 -2.52
C VAL A 91 -13.35 -8.60 -2.49
N VAL A 92 -13.66 -9.60 -3.32
CA VAL A 92 -12.85 -10.82 -3.43
C VAL A 92 -11.44 -10.49 -3.91
N LEU A 93 -11.30 -9.63 -4.92
CA LEU A 93 -10.02 -9.21 -5.45
C LEU A 93 -9.21 -8.43 -4.41
N ALA A 94 -9.83 -7.48 -3.71
CA ALA A 94 -9.19 -6.73 -2.64
C ALA A 94 -8.73 -7.64 -1.49
N THR A 95 -9.54 -8.66 -1.15
CA THR A 95 -9.19 -9.65 -0.14
C THR A 95 -7.98 -10.49 -0.58
N ALA A 96 -7.96 -10.97 -1.83
CA ALA A 96 -6.83 -11.71 -2.37
C ALA A 96 -5.55 -10.87 -2.40
N ALA A 97 -5.65 -9.60 -2.83
CA ALA A 97 -4.54 -8.65 -2.79
C ALA A 97 -4.01 -8.44 -1.35
N THR A 98 -4.90 -8.35 -0.37
CA THR A 98 -4.54 -8.23 1.06
C THR A 98 -3.77 -9.45 1.55
N VAL A 99 -4.18 -10.67 1.16
CA VAL A 99 -3.46 -11.90 1.50
C VAL A 99 -2.06 -11.90 0.90
N ILE A 100 -1.91 -11.55 -0.38
CA ILE A 100 -0.61 -11.48 -1.06
C ILE A 100 0.30 -10.45 -0.39
N ALA A 101 -0.22 -9.27 -0.05
CA ALA A 101 0.53 -8.23 0.64
C ALA A 101 1.03 -8.71 2.02
N SER A 102 0.19 -9.44 2.77
CA SER A 102 0.58 -10.01 4.06
C SER A 102 1.72 -11.03 3.91
N GLN A 103 1.70 -11.87 2.88
CA GLN A 103 2.78 -12.82 2.60
C GLN A 103 4.10 -12.13 2.26
N ALA A 104 4.06 -11.06 1.46
CA ALA A 104 5.25 -10.26 1.14
C ALA A 104 5.88 -9.65 2.40
N VAL A 105 5.06 -9.14 3.33
CA VAL A 105 5.56 -8.60 4.62
C VAL A 105 6.20 -9.69 5.49
N ILE A 106 5.60 -10.89 5.56
CA ILE A 106 6.16 -12.03 6.30
C ILE A 106 7.52 -12.44 5.72
N SER A 107 7.61 -12.57 4.39
CA SER A 107 8.86 -12.85 3.66
C SER A 107 9.94 -11.78 3.94
N GLY A 108 9.55 -10.51 3.84
CA GLY A 108 10.44 -9.38 4.13
C GLY A 108 10.98 -9.41 5.57
N ALA A 109 10.13 -9.72 6.56
CA ALA A 109 10.53 -9.82 7.95
C ALA A 109 11.56 -10.93 8.21
N PHE A 110 11.38 -12.12 7.60
CA PHE A 110 12.37 -13.20 7.68
C PHE A 110 13.69 -12.83 7.02
N SER A 111 13.63 -12.17 5.86
CA SER A 111 14.80 -11.70 5.13
C SER A 111 15.60 -10.67 5.93
N LEU A 112 14.92 -9.68 6.53
CA LEU A 112 15.55 -8.68 7.40
C LEU A 112 16.15 -9.30 8.67
N THR A 113 15.44 -10.25 9.28
CA THR A 113 15.94 -10.97 10.46
C THR A 113 17.23 -11.73 10.13
N ARG A 114 17.28 -12.42 8.99
CA ARG A 114 18.49 -13.11 8.53
C ARG A 114 19.65 -12.15 8.30
N GLN A 115 19.39 -10.99 7.68
CA GLN A 115 20.42 -9.95 7.49
C GLN A 115 20.93 -9.40 8.83
N ALA A 116 20.04 -9.15 9.80
CA ALA A 116 20.43 -8.68 11.13
C ALA A 116 21.30 -9.70 11.89
N VAL A 117 21.02 -11.00 11.77
CA VAL A 117 21.87 -12.07 12.33
C VAL A 117 23.25 -12.07 11.67
N GLN A 118 23.33 -11.89 10.34
CA GLN A 118 24.61 -11.82 9.62
C GLN A 118 25.44 -10.59 10.01
N LEU A 119 24.78 -9.50 10.39
CA LEU A 119 25.42 -8.28 10.90
C LEU A 119 25.76 -8.36 12.40
N ASN A 120 25.58 -9.52 13.05
CA ASN A 120 25.73 -9.72 14.50
C ASN A 120 24.84 -8.78 15.35
N MET A 121 23.76 -8.24 14.80
CA MET A 121 22.78 -7.43 15.54
C MET A 121 21.81 -8.31 16.35
N LEU A 122 21.70 -9.59 16.00
CA LEU A 122 20.85 -10.58 16.67
C LEU A 122 21.64 -11.88 16.96
N PRO A 123 21.28 -12.63 18.02
CA PRO A 123 21.87 -13.94 18.29
C PRO A 123 21.57 -14.92 17.15
N ARG A 124 22.36 -15.99 17.03
CA ARG A 124 22.16 -17.01 15.99
C ARG A 124 20.81 -17.71 16.20
N LEU A 125 19.90 -17.50 15.26
CA LEU A 125 18.62 -18.18 15.20
C LEU A 125 18.73 -19.43 14.33
N GLU A 126 18.01 -20.49 14.67
CA GLU A 126 17.88 -21.69 13.85
C GLU A 126 17.06 -21.36 12.60
N ILE A 127 17.64 -21.59 11.42
CA ILE A 127 16.97 -21.32 10.13
C ILE A 127 16.29 -22.60 9.68
N LEU A 128 14.98 -22.68 9.88
CA LEU A 128 14.15 -23.74 9.33
C LEU A 128 13.75 -23.38 7.89
N HIS A 129 14.27 -24.13 6.92
CA HIS A 129 13.92 -23.94 5.52
C HIS A 129 12.55 -24.57 5.24
N THR A 130 11.56 -23.75 4.86
CA THR A 130 10.35 -24.27 4.21
C THR A 130 10.68 -24.52 2.74
N SER A 131 10.45 -25.76 2.28
CA SER A 131 10.81 -26.26 0.94
C SER A 131 10.15 -25.50 -0.21
#